data_AF-A0A4Q3VYL2-F1
#
_entry.id   AF-A0A4Q3VYL2-F1
#
_cell.length_a   1.000
_cell.length_b   1.000
_cell.length_c   1.000
_cell.angle_alpha   90.00
_cell.angle_beta   90.00
_cell.angle_gamma   90.00
#
_symmetry.space_group_name_H-M   'P 1'
#
loop_
_entity.id
_entity.type
_entity.pdbx_description
1 polymer ?
#
loop_
_entity_poly.entity_id
_entity_poly.type
_entity_poly.pdbx_seq_one_letter_code
_entity_poly.pdbx_strand_id
1 'polypeptide(L)'
;MPETIISVKNDEHFLNAVNIMNQHEAHVVPVVNDKNDYEGIITTPDLLKKVGEYCGANETGGIIVFERERIHFSVSEISRLAESNDFTILHLNATAHQDPELLEVTLHLNKRELSPLVATLERYDYHVIYYTGDKNQENQIETNYQHLMNYLDI
;
A
#
# COMPACT_ATOMS: atom_id res chain seq x y z
N MET A 1 -10.48 -40.65 4.05
CA MET A 1 -10.34 -39.63 3.01
C MET A 1 -8.86 -39.29 2.92
N PRO A 2 -8.25 -39.10 1.75
CA PRO A 2 -6.85 -38.68 1.72
C PRO A 2 -6.76 -37.31 2.39
N GLU A 3 -5.92 -37.18 3.41
CA GLU A 3 -5.58 -35.88 3.98
C GLU A 3 -4.90 -35.08 2.87
N THR A 4 -5.52 -33.97 2.45
CA THR A 4 -4.89 -33.05 1.52
C THR A 4 -3.66 -32.48 2.20
N ILE A 5 -2.48 -32.92 1.76
CA ILE A 5 -1.20 -32.39 2.25
C ILE A 5 -1.06 -30.98 1.70
N ILE A 6 -1.31 -29.99 2.55
CA ILE A 6 -1.04 -28.59 2.24
C ILE A 6 0.49 -28.41 2.16
N SER A 7 0.99 -27.99 0.99
CA SER A 7 2.42 -27.74 0.76
C SER A 7 2.58 -26.75 -0.39
N VAL A 8 3.73 -26.10 -0.46
CA VAL A 8 4.12 -25.25 -1.61
C VAL A 8 5.36 -25.81 -2.28
N LYS A 9 5.52 -25.51 -3.57
CA LYS A 9 6.75 -25.82 -4.29
C LYS A 9 7.86 -24.84 -3.93
N ASN A 10 9.11 -25.29 -3.99
CA ASN A 10 10.29 -24.49 -3.65
C ASN A 10 10.60 -23.37 -4.66
N ASP A 11 10.06 -23.46 -5.87
CA ASP A 11 10.20 -22.50 -6.96
C ASP A 11 8.98 -21.56 -7.11
N GLU A 12 7.95 -21.75 -6.28
CA GLU A 12 6.78 -20.89 -6.26
C GLU A 12 7.04 -19.56 -5.55
N HIS A 13 6.30 -18.52 -5.97
CA HIS A 13 6.34 -17.24 -5.28
C HIS A 13 5.75 -17.38 -3.87
N PHE A 14 6.39 -16.75 -2.87
CA PHE A 14 6.02 -16.89 -1.46
C PHE A 14 4.56 -16.51 -1.15
N LEU A 15 3.92 -15.69 -1.99
CA LEU A 15 2.49 -15.35 -1.86
C LEU A 15 1.57 -16.57 -1.97
N ASN A 16 2.00 -17.65 -2.63
CA ASN A 16 1.26 -18.92 -2.62
C ASN A 16 1.20 -19.51 -1.21
N ALA A 17 2.28 -19.41 -0.44
CA ALA A 17 2.29 -19.84 0.97
C ALA A 17 1.33 -18.99 1.81
N VAL A 18 1.22 -17.68 1.54
CA VAL A 18 0.21 -16.81 2.18
C VAL A 18 -1.20 -17.29 1.88
N ASN A 19 -1.49 -17.57 0.61
CA ASN A 19 -2.81 -18.02 0.18
C ASN A 19 -3.18 -19.36 0.84
N ILE A 20 -2.28 -20.34 0.81
CA ILE A 20 -2.51 -21.66 1.42
C ILE A 20 -2.68 -21.55 2.94
N MET A 21 -1.82 -20.78 3.63
CA MET A 21 -1.97 -20.57 5.07
C MET A 21 -3.33 -19.96 5.42
N ASN A 22 -3.76 -18.93 4.66
CA ASN A 22 -5.05 -18.27 4.89
C ASN A 22 -6.23 -19.19 4.59
N GLN A 23 -6.20 -19.96 3.50
CA GLN A 23 -7.30 -20.86 3.11
C GLN A 23 -7.49 -22.02 4.08
N HIS A 24 -6.42 -22.47 4.71
CA HIS A 24 -6.43 -23.66 5.57
C HIS A 24 -6.26 -23.33 7.07
N GLU A 25 -6.26 -22.04 7.43
CA GLU A 25 -5.99 -21.56 8.79
C GLU A 25 -4.71 -22.17 9.39
N ALA A 26 -3.70 -22.40 8.54
CA ALA A 26 -2.48 -23.11 8.89
C ALA A 26 -1.39 -22.16 9.39
N HIS A 27 -0.63 -22.60 10.39
CA HIS A 27 0.50 -21.82 10.94
C HIS A 27 1.86 -22.21 10.34
N VAL A 28 1.90 -23.33 9.63
CA VAL A 28 3.10 -23.89 9.01
C VAL A 28 2.71 -24.49 7.67
N VAL A 29 3.52 -24.26 6.64
CA VAL A 29 3.37 -24.90 5.33
C VAL A 29 4.69 -25.55 4.94
N PRO A 30 4.72 -26.87 4.72
CA PRO A 30 5.86 -27.58 4.15
C PRO A 30 6.21 -27.07 2.75
N VAL A 31 7.51 -26.96 2.50
CA VAL A 31 8.08 -26.71 1.18
C VAL A 31 8.58 -28.03 0.63
N VAL A 32 8.17 -28.35 -0.60
CA VAL A 32 8.55 -29.57 -1.31
C VAL A 32 9.14 -29.22 -2.68
N ASN A 33 9.98 -30.08 -3.22
CA ASN A 33 10.43 -29.93 -4.61
C ASN A 33 9.45 -30.56 -5.63
N ASP A 34 9.85 -30.58 -6.90
CA ASP A 34 9.08 -31.17 -8.00
C ASP A 34 8.71 -32.64 -7.77
N LYS A 35 9.56 -33.41 -7.07
CA LYS A 35 9.33 -34.82 -6.75
C LYS A 35 8.44 -35.03 -5.52
N ASN A 36 7.98 -33.94 -4.89
CA ASN A 36 7.29 -33.92 -3.60
C ASN A 36 8.16 -34.39 -2.43
N ASP A 37 9.49 -34.33 -2.57
CA ASP A 37 10.38 -34.55 -1.44
C ASP A 37 10.40 -33.27 -0.58
N TYR A 38 10.36 -33.46 0.74
CA TYR A 38 10.40 -32.37 1.72
C TYR A 38 11.75 -31.65 1.70
N GLU A 39 11.71 -30.32 1.63
CA GLU A 39 12.91 -29.47 1.64
C GLU A 39 12.93 -28.44 2.79
N GLY A 40 11.78 -28.16 3.40
CA GLY A 40 11.72 -27.23 4.52
C GLY A 40 10.31 -26.88 4.96
N ILE A 41 10.20 -25.86 5.80
CA ILE A 41 8.93 -25.31 6.27
C ILE A 41 8.96 -23.79 6.20
N ILE A 42 7.79 -23.21 5.95
CA ILE A 42 7.51 -21.78 6.13
C ILE A 42 6.57 -21.65 7.32
N THR A 43 6.91 -20.77 8.27
CA THR A 43 6.06 -20.46 9.42
C THR A 43 5.37 -19.12 9.26
N THR A 44 4.24 -18.89 9.95
CA THR A 44 3.56 -17.59 9.92
C THR A 44 4.47 -16.41 10.29
N PRO A 45 5.33 -16.48 11.34
CA PRO A 45 6.27 -15.40 11.63
C PRO A 45 7.25 -15.09 10.49
N ASP A 46 7.81 -16.12 9.85
CA ASP A 46 8.74 -15.94 8.72
C ASP A 46 8.02 -15.27 7.54
N LEU A 47 6.80 -15.71 7.28
CA LEU A 47 5.98 -15.20 6.20
C LEU A 47 5.52 -13.77 6.45
N LEU A 48 5.13 -13.43 7.68
CA LEU A 48 4.77 -12.07 8.08
C LEU A 48 5.94 -11.11 7.86
N LYS A 49 7.16 -11.51 8.25
CA LYS A 49 8.36 -10.72 7.99
C LYS A 49 8.55 -10.50 6.48
N LYS A 50 8.42 -11.56 5.68
CA LYS A 50 8.58 -11.47 4.22
C LYS A 50 7.52 -10.59 3.55
N VAL A 51 6.26 -10.69 3.99
CA VAL A 51 5.16 -9.82 3.54
C VAL A 51 5.43 -8.37 3.94
N GLY A 52 5.91 -8.12 5.17
CA GLY A 52 6.27 -6.78 5.62
C GLY A 52 7.35 -6.14 4.73
N GLU A 53 8.41 -6.88 4.41
CA GLU A 53 9.44 -6.44 3.45
C GLU A 53 8.85 -6.21 2.04
N TYR A 54 8.02 -7.13 1.56
CA TYR A 54 7.38 -7.03 0.24
C TYR A 54 6.46 -5.81 0.09
N CYS A 55 5.72 -5.46 1.15
CA CYS A 55 4.84 -4.30 1.18
C CYS A 55 5.56 -2.98 1.52
N GLY A 56 6.88 -3.01 1.74
CA GLY A 56 7.65 -1.82 2.09
C GLY A 56 7.40 -1.31 3.51
N ALA A 57 7.05 -2.18 4.47
CA ALA A 57 6.79 -1.77 5.85
C ALA A 57 8.03 -1.19 6.56
N ASN A 58 9.22 -1.52 6.06
CA ASN A 58 10.51 -1.02 6.58
C ASN A 58 11.11 0.08 5.70
N GLU A 59 10.43 0.48 4.62
CA GLU A 59 10.96 1.47 3.68
C GLU A 59 10.97 2.87 4.31
N THR A 60 12.08 3.57 4.14
CA THR A 60 12.19 4.96 4.55
C THR A 60 11.58 5.86 3.48
N GLY A 61 10.66 6.73 3.88
CA GLY A 61 10.03 7.62 2.93
C GLY A 61 8.68 8.12 3.43
N GLY A 62 7.78 8.34 2.48
CA GLY A 62 6.42 8.79 2.73
C GLY A 62 5.40 7.92 2.01
N ILE A 63 4.23 7.79 2.61
CA ILE A 63 3.09 7.07 2.05
C ILE A 63 2.04 8.10 1.62
N ILE A 64 1.46 7.94 0.42
CA ILE A 64 0.24 8.63 -0.01
C ILE A 64 -0.81 7.57 -0.32
N VAL A 65 -2.03 7.77 0.15
CA VAL A 65 -3.20 6.99 -0.26
C VAL A 65 -4.19 7.94 -0.92
N PHE A 66 -4.69 7.53 -2.09
CA PHE A 66 -5.69 8.28 -2.84
C PHE A 66 -6.67 7.37 -3.56
N GLU A 67 -7.80 7.93 -3.94
CA GLU A 67 -8.86 7.27 -4.67
C GLU A 67 -9.00 7.84 -6.08
N ARG A 68 -9.36 6.97 -7.02
CA ARG A 68 -9.75 7.36 -8.37
C ARG A 68 -10.71 6.32 -8.96
N GLU A 69 -11.58 6.75 -9.86
CA GLU A 69 -12.41 5.84 -10.63
C GLU A 69 -11.55 4.83 -11.39
N ARG A 70 -11.94 3.56 -11.34
CA ARG A 70 -11.24 2.43 -11.94
C ARG A 70 -11.03 2.61 -13.45
N ILE A 71 -12.01 3.18 -14.14
CA ILE A 71 -11.94 3.45 -15.59
C ILE A 71 -10.88 4.51 -15.94
N HIS A 72 -10.56 5.39 -14.98
CA HIS A 72 -9.59 6.46 -15.12
C HIS A 72 -8.23 6.11 -14.50
N PHE A 73 -8.09 4.97 -13.84
CA PHE A 73 -6.84 4.57 -13.21
C PHE A 73 -5.77 4.20 -14.24
N SER A 74 -4.61 4.85 -14.14
CA SER A 74 -3.45 4.59 -14.99
C SER A 74 -2.16 4.67 -14.20
N VAL A 75 -1.44 3.55 -14.11
CA VAL A 75 -0.11 3.49 -13.47
C VAL A 75 0.89 4.40 -14.19
N SER A 76 0.79 4.54 -15.52
CA SER A 76 1.71 5.40 -16.28
C SER A 76 1.47 6.89 -16.03
N GLU A 77 0.23 7.29 -15.76
CA GLU A 77 -0.10 8.65 -15.34
C GLU A 77 0.48 8.93 -13.96
N ILE A 78 0.21 8.06 -12.99
CA ILE A 78 0.70 8.19 -11.61
C ILE A 78 2.23 8.25 -11.59
N SER A 79 2.90 7.36 -12.34
CA SER A 79 4.35 7.32 -12.43
C SER A 79 4.91 8.64 -12.98
N ARG A 80 4.33 9.15 -14.07
CA ARG A 80 4.72 10.44 -14.64
C ARG A 80 4.53 11.59 -13.66
N LEU A 81 3.41 11.63 -12.93
CA LEU A 81 3.15 12.68 -11.94
C LEU A 81 4.15 12.63 -10.78
N ALA A 82 4.46 11.43 -10.27
CA ALA A 82 5.48 11.23 -9.25
C ALA A 82 6.87 11.67 -9.73
N GLU A 83 7.30 11.18 -10.90
CA GLU A 83 8.61 11.49 -11.48
C GLU A 83 8.76 12.99 -11.81
N SER A 84 7.71 13.64 -12.29
CA SER A 84 7.73 15.10 -12.56
C SER A 84 7.89 15.97 -11.31
N ASN A 85 7.65 15.40 -10.13
CA ASN A 85 7.89 16.02 -8.82
C ASN A 85 9.15 15.43 -8.15
N ASP A 86 10.03 14.77 -8.92
CA ASP A 86 11.27 14.12 -8.48
C ASP A 86 11.06 13.00 -7.45
N PHE A 87 9.89 12.35 -7.42
CA PHE A 87 9.65 11.18 -6.57
C PHE A 87 9.95 9.89 -7.32
N THR A 88 10.44 8.90 -6.57
CA THR A 88 10.52 7.51 -7.02
C THR A 88 9.48 6.70 -6.27
N ILE A 89 8.63 6.00 -7.01
CA ILE A 89 7.66 5.05 -6.45
C ILE A 89 8.42 3.77 -6.10
N LEU A 90 8.45 3.43 -4.82
CA LEU A 90 9.06 2.21 -4.29
C LEU A 90 8.06 1.06 -4.30
N HIS A 91 6.82 1.34 -3.88
CA HIS A 91 5.71 0.40 -3.88
C HIS A 91 4.45 1.09 -4.39
N LEU A 92 3.64 0.35 -5.16
CA LEU A 92 2.31 0.75 -5.58
C LEU A 92 1.39 -0.43 -5.34
N ASN A 93 0.36 -0.22 -4.52
CA ASN A 93 -0.71 -1.18 -4.30
C ASN A 93 -2.02 -0.56 -4.73
N ALA A 94 -2.81 -1.30 -5.49
CA ALA A 94 -4.15 -0.93 -5.89
C ALA A 94 -5.14 -1.93 -5.29
N THR A 95 -6.01 -1.43 -4.41
CA THR A 95 -7.01 -2.19 -3.68
C THR A 95 -8.40 -1.82 -4.16
N ALA A 96 -9.30 -2.80 -4.18
CA ALA A 96 -10.70 -2.51 -4.44
C ALA A 96 -11.26 -1.69 -3.26
N HIS A 97 -11.89 -0.57 -3.58
CA HIS A 97 -12.63 0.22 -2.61
C HIS A 97 -13.98 -0.45 -2.29
N GLN A 98 -14.69 0.00 -1.24
CA GLN A 98 -16.05 -0.48 -0.96
C GLN A 98 -17.01 -0.13 -2.09
N ASP A 99 -16.77 1.01 -2.74
CA ASP A 99 -17.39 1.37 -4.01
C ASP A 99 -16.69 0.63 -5.17
N PRO A 100 -17.39 -0.24 -5.92
CA PRO A 100 -16.81 -0.99 -7.03
C PRO A 100 -16.23 -0.12 -8.15
N GLU A 101 -16.73 1.11 -8.31
CA GLU A 101 -16.28 2.05 -9.34
C GLU A 101 -14.97 2.74 -8.95
N LEU A 102 -14.62 2.75 -7.67
CA LEU A 102 -13.40 3.37 -7.16
C LEU A 102 -12.28 2.35 -6.95
N LEU A 103 -11.06 2.85 -7.07
CA LEU A 103 -9.83 2.15 -6.75
C LEU A 103 -9.07 2.98 -5.72
N GLU A 104 -8.75 2.36 -4.60
CA GLU A 104 -7.84 2.93 -3.62
C GLU A 104 -6.42 2.56 -4.02
N VAL A 105 -5.53 3.54 -4.00
CA VAL A 105 -4.14 3.38 -4.42
C VAL A 105 -3.24 3.87 -3.31
N THR A 106 -2.38 2.99 -2.83
CA THR A 106 -1.32 3.31 -1.87
C THR A 106 0.02 3.36 -2.58
N LEU A 107 0.69 4.52 -2.49
CA LEU A 107 2.06 4.71 -2.94
C LEU A 107 3.01 4.80 -1.75
N HIS A 108 4.09 4.05 -1.80
CA HIS A 108 5.26 4.28 -0.96
C HIS A 108 6.35 4.95 -1.81
N LEU A 109 6.84 6.10 -1.34
CA LEU A 109 7.72 6.99 -2.07
C LEU A 109 9.02 7.21 -1.31
N ASN A 110 10.11 7.49 -2.03
CA ASN A 110 11.44 7.69 -1.45
C ASN A 110 11.64 8.96 -0.59
N LYS A 111 10.64 9.86 -0.50
CA LYS A 111 10.74 11.17 0.18
C LYS A 111 9.58 11.36 1.16
N ARG A 112 9.82 12.13 2.24
CA ARG A 112 8.83 12.44 3.28
C ARG A 112 8.01 13.71 3.05
N GLU A 113 8.60 14.71 2.40
CA GLU A 113 7.89 15.96 2.08
C GLU A 113 7.01 15.74 0.85
N LEU A 114 5.76 15.35 1.08
CA LEU A 114 4.84 14.88 0.03
C LEU A 114 3.98 15.99 -0.58
N SER A 115 3.95 17.19 0.01
CA SER A 115 3.06 18.29 -0.39
C SER A 115 3.09 18.64 -1.90
N PRO A 116 4.25 18.65 -2.60
CA PRO A 116 4.27 18.94 -4.04
C PRO A 116 3.52 17.88 -4.88
N LEU A 117 3.66 16.61 -4.51
CA LEU A 117 2.99 15.51 -5.19
C LEU A 117 1.50 15.48 -4.84
N VAL A 118 1.13 15.72 -3.58
CA VAL A 118 -0.28 15.84 -3.16
C VAL A 118 -0.99 16.92 -3.97
N ALA A 119 -0.43 18.14 -4.03
CA ALA A 119 -1.00 19.24 -4.81
C ALA A 119 -1.07 18.94 -6.32
N THR A 120 -0.17 18.10 -6.83
CA THR A 120 -0.23 17.63 -8.21
C THR A 120 -1.33 16.60 -8.40
N LEU A 121 -1.47 15.61 -7.51
CA LEU A 121 -2.53 14.61 -7.58
C LEU A 121 -3.92 15.27 -7.53
N GLU A 122 -4.15 16.18 -6.58
CA GLU A 122 -5.41 16.94 -6.46
C GLU A 122 -5.74 17.74 -7.73
N ARG A 123 -4.73 18.35 -8.38
CA ARG A 123 -4.91 19.08 -9.65
C ARG A 123 -5.33 18.19 -10.81
N TYR A 124 -5.07 16.89 -10.73
CA TYR A 124 -5.43 15.89 -11.73
C TYR A 124 -6.64 15.05 -11.27
N ASP A 125 -7.47 15.61 -10.39
CA ASP A 125 -8.71 15.02 -9.87
C ASP A 125 -8.51 13.68 -9.16
N TYR A 126 -7.32 13.43 -8.59
CA TYR A 126 -7.13 12.35 -7.62
C TYR A 126 -7.56 12.83 -6.24
N HIS A 127 -8.36 12.02 -5.54
CA HIS A 127 -8.79 12.34 -4.18
C HIS A 127 -7.80 11.76 -3.17
N VAL A 128 -6.92 12.59 -2.60
CA VAL A 128 -5.96 12.14 -1.58
C VAL A 128 -6.68 11.96 -0.24
N ILE A 129 -6.71 10.74 0.28
CA ILE A 129 -7.38 10.39 1.54
C ILE A 129 -6.42 10.36 2.73
N TYR A 130 -5.11 10.17 2.47
CA TYR A 130 -4.09 10.14 3.50
C TYR A 130 -2.71 10.42 2.91
N TYR A 131 -1.85 11.11 3.66
CA TYR A 131 -0.42 11.07 3.40
C TYR A 131 0.42 11.25 4.67
N THR A 132 1.63 10.71 4.66
CA THR A 132 2.57 10.85 5.79
C THR A 132 2.97 12.31 5.97
N GLY A 133 2.81 12.85 7.17
CA GLY A 133 3.10 14.25 7.49
C GLY A 133 1.87 15.14 7.62
N ASP A 134 0.67 14.63 7.34
CA ASP A 134 -0.59 15.36 7.50
C ASP A 134 -1.05 15.47 8.96
N LYS A 135 -0.29 16.20 9.78
CA LYS A 135 -0.72 16.64 11.12
C LYS A 135 -1.37 18.03 11.11
N ASN A 136 -1.58 18.62 9.94
CA ASN A 136 -1.83 20.06 9.81
C ASN A 136 -3.21 20.44 9.27
N GLN A 137 -4.00 19.54 8.65
CA GLN A 137 -5.29 19.97 8.10
C GLN A 137 -6.33 20.41 9.15
N GLU A 138 -6.49 19.71 10.27
CA GLU A 138 -7.42 20.15 11.34
C GLU A 138 -6.94 21.47 11.99
N ASN A 139 -5.66 21.56 12.30
CA ASN A 139 -5.07 22.76 12.92
C ASN A 139 -5.15 24.00 12.02
N GLN A 140 -5.05 23.83 10.69
CA GLN A 140 -4.98 24.95 9.77
C GLN A 140 -6.35 25.53 9.43
N ILE A 141 -7.41 24.71 9.43
CA ILE A 141 -8.80 25.19 9.35
C ILE A 141 -9.16 25.96 10.63
N GLU A 142 -8.82 25.43 11.80
CA GLU A 142 -9.05 26.09 13.08
C GLU A 142 -8.25 27.40 13.19
N THR A 143 -6.98 27.37 12.78
CA THR A 143 -6.12 28.58 12.74
C THR A 143 -6.67 29.63 11.78
N ASN A 144 -7.09 29.26 10.56
CA ASN A 144 -7.66 30.22 9.60
C ASN A 144 -8.98 30.81 10.11
N TYR A 145 -9.81 30.01 10.78
CA TYR A 145 -11.03 30.49 11.43
C TYR A 145 -10.73 31.46 12.58
N GLN A 146 -9.74 31.14 13.43
CA GLN A 146 -9.27 32.04 14.50
C GLN A 146 -8.76 33.37 13.95
N HIS A 147 -7.98 33.31 12.86
CA HIS A 147 -7.44 34.50 12.19
C HIS A 147 -8.54 35.37 11.59
N LEU A 148 -9.59 34.76 11.02
CA LEU A 148 -10.77 35.46 10.54
C LEU A 148 -11.54 36.15 11.68
N MET A 149 -11.76 35.45 12.80
CA MET A 149 -12.49 36.00 13.94
C MET A 149 -11.73 37.16 14.59
N ASN A 150 -10.42 37.03 14.78
CA ASN A 150 -9.58 38.11 15.30
C ASN A 150 -9.58 39.37 14.40
N TYR A 151 -9.82 39.22 13.10
CA TYR A 151 -9.96 40.35 12.18
C TYR A 151 -11.33 41.03 12.26
N LEU A 152 -12.38 40.26 12.57
CA LEU A 152 -13.76 40.76 12.69
C LEU A 152 -14.07 41.40 14.05
N ASP A 153 -13.29 41.08 15.08
CA ASP A 153 -13.41 41.64 16.44
C ASP A 153 -12.71 43.01 16.62
N ILE A 154 -12.37 43.71 15.52
CA ILE A 154 -11.79 45.07 15.49
C ILE A 154 -12.76 46.04 14.82
#